data_AF-A0A0D7ACM2-F1
#
_entry.id   AF-A0A0D7ACM2-F1
#
_cell.length_a   1.000
_cell.length_b   1.000
_cell.length_c   1.000
_cell.angle_alpha   90.00
_cell.angle_beta   90.00
_cell.angle_gamma   90.00
#
_symmetry.space_group_name_H-M   'P 1'
#
loop_
_entity.id
_entity.type
_entity.pdbx_description
1 polymer ?
#
loop_
_entity_poly.entity_id
_entity_poly.type
_entity_poly.pdbx_seq_one_letter_code
_entity_poly.pdbx_strand_id
1 'polypeptide(L)'
;MEVDGENAMPSKRVKMNSGKVAAFNSKWHPRANRQLAGLANEEQMTKAVKLRNYGQRPKNFLARAGEGDRSIRVKKPKHLFAGKRKAGRTDRR
;
A
#
# COMPACT_ATOMS: atom_id res chain seq x y z
N MET A 1 -23.10 12.55 18.50
CA MET A 1 -22.06 13.38 17.83
C MET A 1 -22.25 13.13 16.35
N GLU A 2 -23.03 14.00 15.70
CA GLU A 2 -23.42 13.89 14.30
C GLU A 2 -22.20 14.05 13.40
N VAL A 3 -22.08 13.15 12.42
CA VAL A 3 -21.01 13.10 11.42
C VAL A 3 -21.63 13.60 10.13
N ASP A 4 -21.39 14.86 9.77
CA ASP A 4 -21.60 15.36 8.41
C ASP A 4 -20.55 16.44 8.10
N GLY A 5 -19.68 16.13 7.14
CA GLY A 5 -18.51 16.93 6.80
C GLY A 5 -17.82 16.43 5.54
N GLU A 6 -18.60 16.30 4.47
CA GLU A 6 -18.24 16.46 3.05
C GLU A 6 -16.75 16.33 2.67
N ASN A 7 -16.32 15.11 2.32
CA ASN A 7 -15.02 14.88 1.71
C ASN A 7 -15.10 15.14 0.19
N ALA A 8 -15.31 16.40 -0.21
CA ALA A 8 -15.22 16.82 -1.60
C ALA A 8 -13.74 17.08 -1.96
N MET A 9 -13.15 16.17 -2.75
CA MET A 9 -11.77 16.32 -3.24
C MET A 9 -11.59 17.64 -4.02
N PRO A 10 -10.50 18.40 -3.81
CA PRO A 10 -10.30 19.69 -4.48
C PRO A 10 -10.11 19.48 -5.99
N SER A 11 -11.03 20.01 -6.79
CA SER A 11 -10.95 19.94 -8.25
C SER A 11 -9.97 20.98 -8.81
N LYS A 12 -9.03 20.54 -9.64
CA LYS A 12 -8.04 21.43 -10.28
C LYS A 12 -8.71 22.17 -11.44
N ARG A 13 -8.71 23.51 -11.40
CA ARG A 13 -9.26 24.36 -12.48
C ARG A 13 -8.51 24.08 -13.80
N VAL A 14 -9.24 23.93 -14.91
CA VAL A 14 -8.60 23.84 -16.24
C VAL A 14 -7.97 25.20 -16.54
N LYS A 15 -6.76 25.18 -17.12
CA LYS A 15 -6.07 26.37 -17.61
C LYS A 15 -6.71 26.86 -18.91
N MET A 16 -7.93 27.41 -18.83
CA MET A 16 -8.69 27.98 -19.94
C MET A 16 -9.46 29.22 -19.47
N ASN A 17 -9.62 30.21 -20.36
CA ASN A 17 -10.31 31.48 -20.05
C ASN A 17 -11.81 31.32 -19.76
N SER A 18 -12.38 30.12 -19.95
CA SER A 18 -13.82 29.86 -19.80
C SER A 18 -14.23 29.38 -18.40
N GLY A 19 -13.33 29.41 -17.41
CA GLY A 19 -13.64 29.10 -16.01
C GLY A 19 -14.12 27.67 -15.71
N LYS A 20 -14.08 26.76 -16.69
CA LYS A 20 -14.55 25.38 -16.54
C LYS A 20 -13.63 24.57 -15.62
N VAL A 21 -14.23 23.80 -14.71
CA VAL A 21 -13.51 22.84 -13.86
C VAL A 21 -13.15 21.60 -14.69
N ALA A 22 -11.96 21.04 -14.50
CA ALA A 22 -11.56 19.84 -15.21
C ALA A 22 -12.45 18.70 -14.71
N ALA A 23 -13.21 18.06 -15.60
CA ALA A 23 -13.93 16.85 -15.21
C ALA A 23 -12.89 15.84 -14.68
N PHE A 24 -13.02 15.47 -13.41
CA PHE A 24 -12.17 14.47 -12.73
C PHE A 24 -12.23 13.09 -13.41
N ASN A 25 -13.22 12.87 -14.28
CA ASN A 25 -13.38 11.67 -15.06
C ASN A 25 -12.50 11.70 -16.33
N SER A 26 -11.21 11.44 -16.13
CA SER A 26 -10.31 11.14 -17.25
C SER A 26 -10.73 9.82 -17.94
N LYS A 27 -10.53 9.75 -19.26
CA LYS A 27 -10.80 8.56 -20.11
C LYS A 27 -10.09 7.26 -19.63
N TRP A 28 -9.21 7.37 -18.62
CA TRP A 28 -8.30 6.36 -18.12
C TRP A 28 -8.67 5.83 -16.73
N HIS A 29 -9.74 6.33 -16.09
CA HIS A 29 -10.25 5.74 -14.87
C HIS A 29 -11.18 4.54 -15.16
N PRO A 30 -11.12 3.46 -14.36
CA PRO A 30 -12.02 2.34 -14.52
C PRO A 30 -13.47 2.79 -14.29
N ARG A 31 -14.35 2.44 -15.24
CA ARG A 31 -15.78 2.83 -15.21
C ARG A 31 -16.58 2.15 -14.09
N ALA A 32 -16.06 1.06 -13.54
CA ALA A 32 -16.67 0.28 -12.46
C ALA A 32 -15.61 -0.17 -11.46
N ASN A 33 -16.04 -0.46 -10.23
CA ASN A 33 -15.16 -0.98 -9.18
C ASN A 33 -14.65 -2.38 -9.55
N ARG A 34 -13.33 -2.50 -9.76
CA ARG A 34 -12.67 -3.77 -10.11
C ARG A 34 -12.76 -4.83 -9.01
N GLN A 35 -12.99 -4.45 -7.76
CA GLN A 35 -13.15 -5.39 -6.65
C GLN A 35 -14.50 -6.11 -6.69
N LEU A 36 -15.52 -5.46 -7.29
CA LEU A 36 -16.86 -6.02 -7.46
C LEU A 36 -17.05 -6.66 -8.83
N ALA A 37 -16.21 -6.30 -9.80
CA ALA A 37 -16.25 -6.84 -11.15
C ALA A 37 -16.05 -8.37 -11.11
N GLY A 38 -17.10 -9.12 -11.46
CA GLY A 38 -17.11 -10.59 -11.47
C GLY A 38 -17.77 -11.24 -10.25
N LEU A 39 -18.23 -10.47 -9.27
CA LEU A 39 -19.06 -10.97 -8.16
C LEU A 39 -20.53 -10.68 -8.47
N ALA A 40 -21.39 -11.67 -8.27
CA ALA A 40 -22.82 -11.53 -8.56
C ALA A 40 -23.56 -10.82 -7.42
N ASN A 41 -23.28 -11.23 -6.17
CA ASN A 41 -24.04 -10.83 -5.00
C ASN A 41 -23.14 -10.29 -3.87
N GLU A 42 -23.73 -9.54 -2.96
CA GLU A 42 -23.05 -9.01 -1.77
C GLU A 42 -22.50 -10.12 -0.86
N GLU A 43 -23.19 -11.25 -0.73
CA GLU A 43 -22.71 -12.41 0.02
C GLU A 43 -21.36 -12.93 -0.50
N GLN A 44 -21.18 -12.95 -1.83
CA GLN A 44 -19.90 -13.35 -2.44
C GLN A 44 -18.80 -12.33 -2.13
N MET A 45 -19.14 -11.04 -2.10
CA MET A 45 -18.22 -9.97 -1.69
C MET A 45 -17.78 -10.13 -0.23
N THR A 46 -18.71 -10.34 0.70
CA THR A 46 -18.37 -10.54 2.12
C THR A 46 -17.49 -11.77 2.33
N LYS A 47 -17.77 -12.87 1.60
CA LYS A 47 -16.94 -14.09 1.62
C LYS A 47 -15.55 -13.84 1.04
N ALA A 48 -15.45 -13.12 -0.08
CA ALA A 48 -14.17 -12.76 -0.69
C ALA A 48 -13.31 -11.89 0.24
N VAL A 49 -13.91 -10.90 0.91
CA VAL A 49 -13.24 -10.05 1.90
C VAL A 49 -12.74 -10.86 3.09
N LYS A 50 -13.56 -11.79 3.60
CA LYS A 50 -13.13 -12.72 4.67
C LYS A 50 -11.90 -13.52 4.24
N LEU A 51 -11.96 -14.18 3.08
CA LEU A 51 -10.85 -14.98 2.54
C LEU A 51 -9.57 -14.14 2.34
N ARG A 52 -9.70 -12.92 1.81
CA ARG A 52 -8.58 -11.98 1.70
C ARG A 52 -7.94 -11.68 3.06
N ASN A 53 -8.75 -11.36 4.06
CA ASN A 53 -8.26 -11.04 5.40
C ASN A 53 -7.60 -12.27 6.06
N TYR A 54 -8.12 -13.49 5.84
CA TYR A 54 -7.47 -14.72 6.27
C TYR A 54 -6.10 -14.91 5.60
N GLY A 55 -6.00 -14.69 4.28
CA GLY A 55 -4.73 -14.79 3.54
C GLY A 55 -3.67 -13.77 3.96
N GLN A 56 -4.07 -12.63 4.53
CA GLN A 56 -3.15 -11.61 5.03
C GLN A 56 -2.55 -11.94 6.41
N ARG A 57 -3.21 -12.79 7.22
CA ARG A 57 -2.76 -13.18 8.57
C ARG A 57 -1.29 -13.63 8.67
N PRO A 58 -0.77 -14.54 7.83
CA PRO A 58 0.63 -14.97 7.95
C PRO A 58 1.63 -13.84 7.71
N LYS A 59 1.32 -12.89 6.82
CA LYS A 59 2.17 -11.72 6.58
C LYS A 59 2.10 -10.72 7.73
N ASN A 60 0.92 -10.52 8.31
CA ASN A 60 0.70 -9.64 9.46
C ASN A 60 1.38 -10.20 10.72
N PHE A 61 1.36 -11.53 10.91
CA PHE A 61 2.10 -12.19 11.99
C PHE A 61 3.60 -11.90 11.93
N LEU A 62 4.17 -11.82 10.72
CA LEU A 62 5.57 -11.44 10.48
C LEU A 62 5.81 -9.93 10.48
N ALA A 63 4.81 -9.11 10.82
CA ALA A 63 4.85 -7.65 10.85
C ALA A 63 5.33 -7.00 9.53
N ARG A 64 4.94 -7.57 8.38
CA ARG A 64 5.26 -7.00 7.06
C ARG A 64 4.40 -5.78 6.80
N ALA A 65 4.95 -4.76 6.15
CA ALA A 65 4.21 -3.55 5.81
C ALA A 65 3.08 -3.78 4.79
N GLY A 66 3.16 -4.88 4.03
CA GLY A 66 2.13 -5.28 3.08
C GLY A 66 2.60 -6.43 2.20
N GLU A 67 1.86 -6.70 1.13
CA GLU A 67 2.18 -7.81 0.22
C GLU A 67 3.43 -7.56 -0.64
N GLY A 68 3.76 -6.28 -0.86
CA GLY A 68 4.95 -5.87 -1.62
C GLY A 68 6.26 -5.95 -0.83
N ASP A 69 6.21 -5.97 0.52
CA ASP A 69 7.40 -5.99 1.37
C ASP A 69 8.03 -7.39 1.38
N ARG A 70 8.90 -7.65 0.40
CA ARG A 70 9.62 -8.92 0.21
C ARG A 70 11.11 -8.82 0.56
N SER A 71 11.47 -7.93 1.46
CA SER A 71 12.86 -7.72 1.89
C SER A 71 13.40 -8.92 2.69
N ILE A 72 14.60 -9.40 2.32
CA ILE A 72 15.29 -10.49 3.02
C ILE A 72 16.52 -9.88 3.70
N ARG A 73 16.51 -9.87 5.03
CA ARG A 73 17.63 -9.36 5.84
C ARG A 73 18.61 -10.48 6.15
N VAL A 74 19.90 -10.17 6.09
CA VAL A 74 20.97 -11.11 6.48
C VAL A 74 21.01 -11.22 8.00
N LYS A 75 20.77 -12.41 8.55
CA LYS A 75 20.78 -12.64 10.01
C LYS A 75 22.18 -12.53 10.63
N LYS A 76 23.21 -12.98 9.90
CA LYS A 76 24.61 -13.01 10.37
C LYS A 76 25.52 -12.32 9.35
N PRO A 77 25.66 -10.98 9.40
CA PRO A 77 26.50 -10.27 8.45
C PRO A 77 28.00 -10.54 8.73
N LYS A 78 28.77 -10.80 7.67
CA LYS A 78 30.17 -11.24 7.75
C LYS A 78 31.07 -10.30 8.57
N HIS A 79 30.92 -8.98 8.41
CA HIS A 79 31.77 -7.99 9.08
C HIS A 79 31.60 -7.96 10.62
N LEU A 80 30.56 -8.59 11.17
CA LEU A 80 30.39 -8.74 12.61
C LEU A 80 31.02 -10.03 13.16
N PHE A 81 31.09 -11.08 12.34
CA PHE A 81 31.43 -12.44 12.81
C PHE A 81 32.74 -13.00 12.22
N ALA A 82 33.31 -12.34 11.21
CA ALA A 82 34.56 -12.76 10.59
C ALA A 82 35.67 -11.73 10.84
N GLY A 83 36.89 -12.23 11.01
CA GLY A 83 38.07 -11.42 11.30
C GLY A 83 38.33 -11.26 12.80
N LYS A 84 39.57 -10.88 13.14
CA LYS A 84 39.98 -10.54 14.51
C LYS A 84 40.52 -9.12 14.52
N ARG A 85 40.16 -8.32 15.53
CA ARG A 85 40.73 -6.99 15.71
C ARG A 85 42.22 -7.09 15.99
N LYS A 86 43.03 -6.35 15.24
CA LYS A 86 44.49 -6.25 15.43
C LYS A 86 44.84 -4.92 16.08
N ALA A 87 46.11 -4.74 16.46
CA ALA A 87 46.61 -3.45 16.91
C ALA A 87 46.58 -2.44 15.75
N GLY A 88 46.22 -1.17 16.04
CA GLY A 88 46.09 -0.12 15.03
C GLY A 88 44.63 0.20 14.66
N ARG A 89 44.36 0.32 13.36
CA ARG A 89 43.05 0.77 12.82
C ARG A 89 41.94 -0.26 13.09
N THR A 90 40.77 0.26 13.47
CA THR A 90 39.56 -0.52 13.69
C THR A 90 38.53 -0.28 12.58
N ASP A 91 37.68 -1.28 12.31
CA ASP A 91 36.64 -1.19 11.28
C ASP A 91 35.43 -0.36 11.71
N ARG A 92 35.26 -0.17 13.02
CA ARG A 92 34.14 0.53 13.65
C ARG A 92 34.69 1.49 14.71
N ARG A 93 33.97 2.58 14.93
CA ARG A 93 34.31 3.62 15.89
C ARG A 93 34.05 3.16 17.32
#